data_AF-A0A9D1PG71-F1
#
_entry.id   AF-A0A9D1PG71-F1
#
_cell.length_a   1.000
_cell.length_b   1.000
_cell.length_c   1.000
_cell.angle_alpha   90.00
_cell.angle_beta   90.00
_cell.angle_gamma   90.00
#
_symmetry.space_group_name_H-M   'P 1'
#
loop_
_entity.id
_entity.type
_entity.pdbx_description
1 polymer ?
#
loop_
_entity_poly.entity_id
_entity_poly.type
_entity_poly.pdbx_seq_one_letter_code
_entity_poly.pdbx_strand_id
1 'polypeptide(L)' 'MYKVTGKIKYGAVWDNGKCLATFNKGVAKIKDAKTVEKLKSLGYSAEEIADDESKKE' A
#
# COMPACT_ATOMS: atom_id res chain seq x y z
N MET A 1 8.14 -3.98 -5.34
CA MET A 1 7.13 -3.84 -4.25
C MET A 1 6.38 -2.54 -4.49
N TYR A 2 5.18 -2.34 -3.97
CA TYR A 2 4.41 -1.11 -4.23
C TYR A 2 4.21 -0.33 -2.94
N LYS A 3 4.47 0.96 -3.00
CA LYS A 3 4.15 1.92 -1.96
C LYS A 3 2.83 2.57 -2.32
N VAL A 4 1.80 2.26 -1.54
CA VAL A 4 0.49 2.89 -1.65
C VAL A 4 0.40 4.00 -0.61
N THR A 5 0.12 5.21 -1.06
CA THR A 5 -0.14 6.37 -0.22
C THR A 5 -1.62 6.71 -0.27
N GLY A 6 -2.19 7.01 0.90
CA GLY A 6 -3.63 7.18 1.06
C GLY A 6 -4.01 8.44 1.81
N LYS A 7 -5.29 8.80 1.72
CA LYS A 7 -5.89 9.91 2.48
C LYS A 7 -5.91 9.67 3.99
N ILE A 8 -5.78 8.41 4.41
CA ILE A 8 -5.81 7.99 5.83
C ILE A 8 -4.39 7.81 6.39
N LYS A 9 -4.14 8.33 7.60
CA LYS A 9 -2.83 8.23 8.27
C LYS A 9 -2.57 6.86 8.92
N TYR A 10 -3.58 6.26 9.53
CA TYR A 10 -3.48 4.95 10.17
C TYR A 10 -4.79 4.20 9.98
N GLY A 11 -4.73 2.94 9.57
CA GLY A 11 -5.92 2.11 9.35
C GLY A 11 -5.67 0.99 8.36
N ALA A 12 -6.68 0.15 8.14
CA ALA A 12 -6.62 -0.91 7.14
C ALA A 12 -7.81 -0.83 6.19
N VAL A 13 -7.57 -1.09 4.92
CA VAL A 13 -8.59 -1.19 3.89
C VAL A 13 -8.93 -2.65 3.71
N TRP A 14 -10.21 -2.97 3.89
CA TRP A 14 -10.74 -4.32 3.76
C TRP A 14 -11.70 -4.34 2.56
N ASP A 15 -11.63 -5.42 1.79
CA ASP A 15 -12.52 -5.68 0.66
C ASP A 15 -13.02 -7.11 0.76
N ASN A 16 -14.34 -7.29 0.84
CA ASN A 16 -14.98 -8.60 0.93
C ASN A 16 -14.41 -9.50 2.05
N GLY A 17 -14.09 -8.92 3.21
CA GLY A 17 -13.50 -9.64 4.35
C GLY A 17 -12.00 -9.91 4.24
N LYS A 18 -11.34 -9.50 3.16
CA LYS A 18 -9.88 -9.61 2.98
C LYS A 18 -9.21 -8.26 3.20
N CYS A 19 -8.17 -8.22 4.02
CA CYS A 19 -7.34 -7.03 4.19
C CYS A 19 -6.54 -6.80 2.90
N LEU A 20 -6.78 -5.68 2.23
CA LEU A 20 -6.06 -5.25 1.03
C LEU A 20 -4.77 -4.52 1.41
N ALA A 21 -4.86 -3.56 2.33
CA ALA A 21 -3.72 -2.72 2.69
C ALA A 21 -3.83 -2.24 4.12
N THR A 22 -2.71 -2.22 4.83
CA THR A 22 -2.61 -1.56 6.13
C THR A 22 -1.73 -0.34 5.99
N PHE A 23 -2.30 0.83 6.27
CA PHE A 23 -1.63 2.12 6.25
C PHE A 23 -1.04 2.40 7.62
N ASN A 24 0.25 2.70 7.62
CA ASN A 24 0.98 3.18 8.77
C ASN A 24 1.66 4.50 8.37
N LYS A 25 1.38 5.58 9.10
CA LYS A 25 1.85 6.94 8.76
C LYS A 25 1.50 7.37 7.32
N GLY A 26 0.33 6.96 6.83
CA GLY A 26 -0.16 7.28 5.48
C GLY A 26 0.45 6.44 4.36
N VAL A 27 1.21 5.40 4.69
CA VAL A 27 1.90 4.53 3.73
C VAL A 27 1.52 3.08 3.98
N ALA A 28 1.14 2.36 2.93
CA ALA A 28 0.99 0.92 2.91
C ALA A 28 2.00 0.33 1.91
N LYS A 29 2.68 -0.75 2.28
CA LYS A 29 3.56 -1.49 1.37
C LYS A 29 2.87 -2.79 0.94
N ILE A 30 2.75 -3.00 -0.36
CA ILE A 30 2.00 -4.13 -0.93
C ILE A 30 2.87 -4.80 -1.99
N LYS A 31 3.02 -6.11 -1.93
CA LYS A 31 3.77 -6.87 -2.96
C LYS A 31 2.88 -7.30 -4.12
N ASP A 32 1.59 -7.42 -3.87
CA ASP A 32 0.60 -7.96 -4.79
C ASP A 32 0.06 -6.88 -5.74
N ALA A 33 0.36 -7.00 -7.04
CA ALA A 33 -0.04 -6.02 -8.04
C ALA A 33 -1.57 -5.90 -8.19
N LYS A 34 -2.33 -7.00 -8.09
CA LYS A 34 -3.80 -6.98 -8.15
C LYS A 34 -4.41 -6.14 -7.05
N THR A 35 -3.86 -6.26 -5.84
CA THR A 35 -4.30 -5.48 -4.68
C THR A 35 -4.02 -3.99 -4.87
N VAL A 36 -2.88 -3.66 -5.49
CA VAL A 36 -2.50 -2.29 -5.82
C VAL A 36 -3.41 -1.68 -6.88
N GLU A 37 -3.76 -2.43 -7.92
CA GLU A 37 -4.71 -1.99 -8.94
C GLU A 37 -6.09 -1.70 -8.33
N LYS A 38 -6.58 -2.54 -7.42
CA LYS A 38 -7.81 -2.27 -6.67
C LYS A 38 -7.73 -0.96 -5.89
N LEU A 39 -6.62 -0.71 -5.20
CA LEU A 39 -6.43 0.52 -4.43
C LEU A 39 -6.33 1.75 -5.35
N LYS A 40 -5.65 1.64 -6.49
CA LYS A 40 -5.65 2.68 -7.52
C LYS A 40 -7.07 2.99 -8.00
N SER A 41 -7.88 1.96 -8.24
CA SER A 41 -9.29 2.10 -8.64
C SER A 41 -10.15 2.76 -7.55
N LEU A 42 -9.84 2.52 -6.27
CA LEU A 42 -10.45 3.18 -5.11
C LEU A 42 -9.95 4.64 -4.91
N GLY A 43 -9.03 5.13 -5.74
CA GLY A 43 -8.49 6.49 -5.68
C GLY A 43 -7.27 6.68 -4.79
N TYR A 44 -6.55 5.60 -4.46
CA TYR A 44 -5.26 5.68 -3.77
C TYR A 44 -4.12 5.84 -4.76
N SER A 45 -3.07 6.54 -4.34
CA SER A 45 -1.84 6.65 -5.13
C SER A 45 -0.97 5.44 -4.86
N ALA A 46 -0.44 4.81 -5.92
CA ALA A 46 0.48 3.71 -5.75
C ALA A 46 1.65 3.83 -6.71
N GLU A 47 2.84 3.74 -6.13
CA GLU A 47 4.13 3.88 -6.79
C GLU A 47 4.90 2.57 -6.63
N GLU A 48 5.51 2.09 -7.72
CA GLU A 48 6.41 0.95 -7.62
C GLU A 48 7.70 1.43 -6.95
N ILE A 49 8.04 0.77 -5.85
CA ILE A 49 9.30 0.97 -5.16
C ILE A 49 10.17 -0.27 -5.38
N ALA A 50 11.41 -0.01 -5.78
CA ALA A 50 12.46 -0.99 -5.56
C ALA A 50 12.51 -1.26 -4.05
N ASP A 51 12.62 -2.53 -3.68
CA ASP A 51 12.95 -2.91 -2.31
C ASP A 51 14.42 -2.53 -2.08
N ASP A 52 14.72 -1.23 -2.14
CA ASP A 52 16.02 -0.71 -1.75
C ASP A 52 15.99 -0.69 -0.24
N GLU A 53 16.36 -1.83 0.33
CA GLU A 53 16.63 -2.05 1.73
C GLU A 53 17.88 -1.25 2.15
N SER A 54 17.91 0.05 1.90
CA SER A 54 18.93 0.94 2.45
C SER A 54 18.55 1.29 3.89
N LYS A 55 18.88 0.38 4.83
CA LYS A 55 19.66 0.75 6.03
C LYS A 55 20.03 -0.46 6.91
N LYS A 56 21.28 -0.89 6.79
CA LYS A 56 22.34 -0.94 7.84
C LYS A 56 23.52 -1.68 7.21
N GLU A 57 24.74 -1.14 7.18
CA GLU A 57 25.48 -0.52 8.28
C GLU A 57 26.56 0.42 7.73
#